data_AF-A0A936C1C3-F1
#
_entry.id   AF-A0A936C1C3-F1
#
_cell.length_a   1.000
_cell.length_b   1.000
_cell.length_c   1.000
_cell.angle_alpha   90.00
_cell.angle_beta   90.00
_cell.angle_gamma   90.00
#
_symmetry.space_group_name_H-M   'P 1'
#
loop_
_entity.id
_entity.type
_entity.pdbx_description
1 polymer ?
#
loop_
_entity_poly.entity_id
_entity_poly.type
_entity_poly.pdbx_seq_one_letter_code
_entity_poly.pdbx_strand_id
1 'polypeptide(L)'
;MCAATAPAEIVGAREAYQRASKGPAARMAPADLHVASQALTVAERSFQEDPNSYRTGDLAYVAERRAQIAEVTASISLEKHGKARSEEAYQKTQDVAVQQ
;
A
#
# COMPACT_ATOMS: atom_id res chain seq x y z
N MET A 1 -13.57 -32.34 -0.54
CA MET A 1 -13.77 -30.93 -0.15
C MET A 1 -13.64 -30.09 -1.42
N CYS A 2 -14.70 -29.41 -1.86
CA CYS A 2 -14.57 -28.41 -2.93
C CYS A 2 -13.82 -27.22 -2.35
N ALA A 3 -12.54 -27.06 -2.70
CA ALA A 3 -11.89 -25.77 -2.51
C ALA A 3 -12.63 -24.78 -3.42
N ALA A 4 -13.46 -23.91 -2.84
CA ALA A 4 -14.08 -22.83 -3.59
C ALA A 4 -12.95 -22.03 -4.23
N THR A 5 -13.00 -21.83 -5.54
CA THR A 5 -12.06 -20.94 -6.23
C THR A 5 -12.20 -19.55 -5.63
N ALA A 6 -11.09 -18.92 -5.25
CA ALA A 6 -11.12 -17.58 -4.68
C ALA A 6 -11.78 -16.60 -5.67
N PRO A 7 -12.71 -15.74 -5.21
CA PRO A 7 -13.33 -14.74 -6.06
C PRO A 7 -12.28 -13.72 -6.51
N ALA A 8 -12.53 -13.08 -7.65
CA ALA A 8 -11.58 -12.16 -8.28
C ALA A 8 -11.16 -11.02 -7.35
N GLU A 9 -12.08 -10.56 -6.50
CA GLU A 9 -11.88 -9.49 -5.53
C GLU A 9 -10.84 -9.88 -4.47
N ILE A 10 -10.87 -11.12 -3.96
CA ILE A 10 -9.87 -11.61 -2.99
C ILE A 10 -8.50 -11.71 -3.66
N VAL A 11 -8.44 -12.15 -4.91
CA VAL A 11 -7.20 -12.21 -5.68
C VAL A 11 -6.63 -10.80 -5.89
N GLY A 12 -7.46 -9.85 -6.33
CA GLY A 12 -7.06 -8.45 -6.51
C GLY A 12 -6.55 -7.81 -5.22
N ALA A 13 -7.22 -8.04 -4.10
CA ALA A 13 -6.80 -7.56 -2.78
C ALA A 13 -5.43 -8.13 -2.36
N ARG A 14 -5.19 -9.43 -2.57
CA ARG A 14 -3.90 -10.08 -2.28
C ARG A 14 -2.77 -9.49 -3.11
N GLU A 15 -3.01 -9.35 -4.42
CA GLU A 15 -2.01 -8.80 -5.34
C GLU A 15 -1.69 -7.34 -5.01
N ALA A 16 -2.71 -6.51 -4.73
CA ALA A 16 -2.52 -5.12 -4.33
C ALA A 16 -1.72 -5.01 -3.02
N TYR A 17 -2.06 -5.80 -2.00
CA TYR A 17 -1.28 -5.81 -0.76
C TYR A 17 0.15 -6.30 -0.97
N GLN A 18 0.35 -7.31 -1.81
CA GLN A 18 1.68 -7.84 -2.12
C GLN A 18 2.55 -6.79 -2.83
N ARG A 19 1.98 -6.05 -3.79
CA ARG A 19 2.69 -4.95 -4.45
C ARG A 19 3.03 -3.84 -3.46
N ALA A 20 2.07 -3.42 -2.63
CA ALA A 20 2.28 -2.39 -1.61
C ALA A 20 3.38 -2.77 -0.61
N SER A 21 3.32 -4.00 -0.07
CA SER A 21 4.28 -4.51 0.93
C SER A 21 5.69 -4.75 0.38
N LYS A 22 5.83 -5.00 -0.93
CA LYS A 22 7.14 -5.10 -1.59
C LYS A 22 7.64 -3.75 -2.11
N GLY A 23 6.77 -2.75 -2.18
CA GLY A 23 7.06 -1.41 -2.67
C GLY A 23 7.51 -0.44 -1.58
N PRO A 24 7.51 0.87 -1.89
CA PRO A 24 7.89 1.92 -0.94
C PRO A 24 7.03 1.96 0.33
N ALA A 25 5.79 1.46 0.28
CA ALA A 25 4.85 1.53 1.41
C ALA A 25 5.34 0.83 2.67
N ALA A 26 6.14 -0.23 2.54
CA ALA A 26 6.76 -0.91 3.68
C ALA A 26 7.62 0.00 4.55
N ARG A 27 8.17 1.08 3.99
CA ARG A 27 9.02 2.04 4.71
C ARG A 27 8.37 3.42 4.84
N MET A 28 7.67 3.86 3.80
CA MET A 28 7.17 5.24 3.69
C MET A 28 5.73 5.41 4.18
N ALA A 29 4.95 4.32 4.25
CA ALA A 29 3.56 4.34 4.72
C ALA A 29 3.22 3.07 5.54
N PRO A 30 3.98 2.74 6.59
CA PRO A 30 3.81 1.48 7.32
C PRO A 30 2.46 1.37 8.04
N ALA A 31 1.90 2.50 8.51
CA ALA A 31 0.60 2.53 9.15
C ALA A 31 -0.52 2.16 8.16
N ASP A 32 -0.54 2.80 6.98
CA ASP A 32 -1.52 2.50 5.92
C ASP A 32 -1.38 1.05 5.43
N LEU A 33 -0.14 0.56 5.30
CA LEU A 33 0.11 -0.83 4.93
C LEU A 33 -0.42 -1.81 5.99
N HIS A 34 -0.28 -1.50 7.28
CA HIS A 34 -0.84 -2.31 8.35
C HIS A 34 -2.38 -2.34 8.30
N VAL A 35 -3.00 -1.20 8.07
CA VAL A 35 -4.46 -1.06 7.92
C VAL A 35 -4.98 -1.86 6.70
N ALA A 36 -4.20 -1.92 5.61
CA ALA A 36 -4.48 -2.78 4.47
C ALA A 36 -4.35 -4.26 4.80
N SER A 37 -3.30 -4.66 5.55
CA SER A 37 -3.10 -6.03 6.02
C SER A 37 -4.27 -6.52 6.86
N GLN A 38 -4.71 -5.71 7.83
CA GLN A 38 -5.85 -6.03 8.68
C GLN A 38 -7.14 -6.21 7.86
N ALA A 39 -7.39 -5.33 6.89
CA ALA A 39 -8.57 -5.45 6.02
C ALA A 39 -8.51 -6.72 5.17
N LEU A 40 -7.34 -7.07 4.63
CA LEU A 40 -7.16 -8.31 3.88
C LEU A 40 -7.41 -9.53 4.75
N THR A 41 -6.89 -9.57 5.98
CA THR A 41 -7.16 -10.66 6.92
C THR A 41 -8.66 -10.84 7.19
N VAL A 42 -9.41 -9.75 7.34
CA VAL A 42 -10.87 -9.80 7.53
C VAL A 42 -11.57 -10.35 6.28
N ALA A 43 -11.16 -9.93 5.08
CA ALA A 43 -11.69 -10.43 3.82
C ALA A 43 -11.41 -11.93 3.63
N GLU A 44 -10.18 -12.37 3.93
CA GLU A 44 -9.78 -13.78 3.83
C GLU A 44 -10.52 -14.67 4.83
N ARG A 45 -10.75 -14.17 6.04
CA ARG A 45 -11.58 -14.87 7.01
C ARG A 45 -13.03 -14.99 6.53
N SER A 46 -13.61 -13.91 6.01
CA SER A 46 -14.96 -13.94 5.41
C SER A 46 -15.04 -14.95 4.27
N PHE A 47 -14.00 -15.04 3.43
CA PHE A 47 -13.95 -16.04 2.36
C PHE A 47 -13.89 -17.48 2.88
N GLN A 48 -13.18 -17.74 3.99
CA GLN A 48 -13.14 -19.06 4.61
C GLN A 48 -14.50 -19.46 5.21
N GLU A 49 -15.22 -18.50 5.77
CA GLU A 49 -16.52 -18.70 6.42
C GLU A 49 -17.67 -18.79 5.39
N ASP A 50 -17.70 -17.89 4.40
CA ASP A 50 -18.71 -17.81 3.35
C ASP A 50 -18.11 -17.33 2.01
N PRO A 51 -17.59 -18.26 1.18
CA PRO A 51 -16.92 -17.97 -0.08
C PRO A 51 -17.75 -17.21 -1.12
N ASN A 52 -19.08 -17.38 -1.08
CA ASN A 52 -20.00 -16.89 -2.12
C ASN A 52 -20.80 -15.65 -1.67
N SER A 53 -20.51 -15.10 -0.49
CA SER A 53 -21.19 -13.93 0.03
C SER A 53 -20.74 -12.65 -0.67
N TYR A 54 -21.69 -11.77 -0.98
CA TYR A 54 -21.42 -10.38 -1.37
C TYR A 54 -20.52 -9.67 -0.34
N ARG A 55 -20.67 -9.99 0.95
CA ARG A 55 -19.84 -9.44 2.03
C ARG A 55 -18.36 -9.73 1.83
N THR A 56 -18.02 -10.93 1.34
CA THR A 56 -16.63 -11.31 1.07
C THR A 56 -16.05 -10.43 -0.04
N GLY A 57 -16.81 -10.18 -1.10
CA GLY A 57 -16.42 -9.27 -2.18
C GLY A 57 -16.21 -7.83 -1.70
N ASP A 58 -17.14 -7.29 -0.92
CA ASP A 58 -17.05 -5.93 -0.38
C ASP A 58 -15.83 -5.74 0.54
N LEU A 59 -15.57 -6.71 1.42
CA LEU A 59 -14.41 -6.70 2.31
C LEU A 59 -13.10 -6.77 1.51
N ALA A 60 -13.06 -7.60 0.48
CA ALA A 60 -11.90 -7.71 -0.40
C ALA A 60 -11.66 -6.41 -1.18
N TYR A 61 -12.72 -5.79 -1.71
CA TYR A 61 -12.63 -4.48 -2.35
C TYR A 61 -12.04 -3.41 -1.41
N VAL A 62 -12.52 -3.33 -0.16
CA VAL A 62 -11.98 -2.39 0.83
C VAL A 62 -10.49 -2.67 1.11
N ALA A 63 -10.11 -3.94 1.22
CA ALA A 63 -8.71 -4.32 1.41
C ALA A 63 -7.83 -3.90 0.23
N GLU A 64 -8.30 -4.09 -1.00
CA GLU A 64 -7.61 -3.66 -2.22
C GLU A 64 -7.40 -2.14 -2.24
N ARG A 65 -8.46 -1.35 -1.99
CA ARG A 65 -8.37 0.12 -1.98
C ARG A 65 -7.43 0.63 -0.89
N ARG A 66 -7.42 -0.01 0.28
CA ARG A 66 -6.47 0.34 1.36
C ARG A 66 -5.02 0.07 0.96
N ALA A 67 -4.74 -1.04 0.28
CA ALA A 67 -3.39 -1.32 -0.23
C ALA A 67 -2.95 -0.27 -1.27
N GLN A 68 -3.84 0.12 -2.18
CA GLN A 68 -3.57 1.18 -3.16
C GLN A 68 -3.33 2.55 -2.49
N ILE A 69 -4.09 2.89 -1.44
CA ILE A 69 -3.85 4.11 -0.66
C ILE A 69 -2.46 4.07 -0.04
N ALA A 70 -2.05 2.94 0.54
CA ALA A 70 -0.70 2.80 1.10
C ALA A 70 0.39 3.02 0.04
N GLU A 71 0.22 2.49 -1.19
CA GLU A 71 1.13 2.74 -2.31
C GLU A 71 1.23 4.22 -2.70
N VAL A 72 0.09 4.90 -2.77
CA VAL A 72 0.04 6.32 -3.15
C VAL A 72 0.61 7.20 -2.05
N THR A 73 0.24 6.99 -0.78
CA THR A 73 0.82 7.71 0.36
C THR A 73 2.34 7.55 0.36
N ALA A 74 2.82 6.32 0.15
CA ALA A 74 4.24 6.03 0.12
C ALA A 74 4.98 6.76 -0.99
N SER A 75 4.39 6.79 -2.20
CA SER A 75 4.93 7.52 -3.34
C SER A 75 5.01 9.01 -3.07
N ILE A 76 3.95 9.61 -2.53
CA ILE A 76 3.91 11.03 -2.14
C ILE A 76 4.99 11.34 -1.10
N SER A 77 5.11 10.51 -0.06
CA SER A 77 6.14 10.69 0.97
C SER A 77 7.54 10.59 0.37
N LEU A 78 7.80 9.58 -0.47
CA LEU A 78 9.10 9.41 -1.12
C LEU A 78 9.47 10.61 -1.99
N GLU A 79 8.54 11.13 -2.78
CA GLU A 79 8.75 12.33 -3.60
C GLU A 79 9.02 13.57 -2.76
N LYS A 80 8.29 13.77 -1.66
CA LYS A 80 8.54 14.88 -0.71
C LYS A 80 9.95 14.82 -0.14
N HIS A 81 10.39 13.64 0.29
CA HIS A 81 11.77 13.47 0.78
C HIS A 81 12.82 13.69 -0.33
N GLY A 82 12.53 13.26 -1.55
CA GLY A 82 13.38 13.50 -2.71
C GLY A 82 13.55 15.00 -3.01
N LYS A 83 12.45 15.75 -3.02
CA LYS A 83 12.44 17.20 -3.23
C LYS A 83 13.22 17.93 -2.15
N ALA A 84 12.94 17.66 -0.88
CA ALA A 84 13.63 18.30 0.24
C ALA A 84 15.15 18.05 0.20
N ARG A 85 15.58 16.82 -0.09
CA ARG A 85 17.01 16.50 -0.24
C ARG A 85 17.65 17.26 -1.40
N SER A 86 16.93 17.40 -2.51
CA SER A 86 17.42 18.13 -3.67
C SER A 86 17.59 19.62 -3.35
N GLU A 87 16.60 20.23 -2.70
CA GLU A 87 16.64 21.63 -2.27
C GLU A 87 17.81 21.89 -1.31
N GLU A 88 18.02 21.02 -0.32
CA GLU A 88 19.18 21.11 0.59
C GLU A 88 20.51 20.99 -0.15
N ALA A 89 20.61 20.08 -1.14
CA ALA A 89 21.83 19.92 -1.93
C ALA A 89 22.11 21.17 -2.78
N TYR A 90 21.07 21.75 -3.40
CA TYR A 90 21.21 22.99 -4.16
C TYR A 90 21.67 24.15 -3.29
N GLN A 91 21.06 24.34 -2.11
CA GLN A 91 21.46 25.41 -1.19
C GLN A 91 22.93 25.27 -0.77
N LYS A 92 23.36 24.07 -0.40
CA LYS A 92 24.77 23.80 -0.05
C LYS A 92 25.73 24.13 -1.18
N THR A 93 25.38 23.80 -2.43
CA THR A 93 26.24 24.15 -3.58
C THR A 93 26.33 25.65 -3.83
N GLN A 94 25.24 26.39 -3.62
CA GLN A 94 25.26 27.86 -3.74
C GLN A 94 26.08 28.50 -2.63
N ASP A 95 25.92 28.06 -1.38
CA ASP A 95 26.65 28.60 -0.23
C ASP A 95 28.17 28.43 -0.40
N VAL A 96 28.61 27.28 -0.92
CA VAL A 96 30.02 27.02 -1.23
C VAL A 96 30.53 27.91 -2.38
N ALA A 97 29.70 28.15 -3.40
CA ALA A 97 30.08 28.99 -4.55
C ALA A 97 30.18 30.49 -4.22
N VAL A 98 29.44 30.97 -3.20
CA VAL A 98 29.48 32.37 -2.76
C VAL A 98 30.63 32.65 -1.77
N GLN A 99 31.21 31.63 -1.15
CA GLN A 99 32.33 31.76 -0.21
C GLN A 99 33.74 31.70 -0.86
N GLN A 100 33.82 31.68 -2.20
CA GLN A 100 35.07 31.74 -2.99
C GLN A 100 35.18 33.06 -3.74
#